data_AF-A0A231PRG0-F1
#
_entry.id   AF-A0A231PRG0-F1
#
_cell.length_a   1.000
_cell.length_b   1.000
_cell.length_c   1.000
_cell.angle_alpha   90.00
_cell.angle_beta   90.00
_cell.angle_gamma   90.00
#
_symmetry.space_group_name_H-M   'P 1'
#
loop_
_entity.id
_entity.type
_entity.pdbx_description
1 polymer ?
#
loop_
_entity_poly.entity_id
_entity_poly.type
_entity_poly.pdbx_seq_one_letter_code
_entity_poly.pdbx_strand_id
1 'polypeptide(L)'
;MHSSSLAAAPLVREPVHAPVAHLIRGGIVEGMHYGSVVVLGADGEVQLQIGDIEAAFYPRSAIKPVQAVAMARAGLPLHGELLSLAAASHSGEERHLAGTRRILELAGLTEEHLRNVPDMPFDPAVRDAWIREGRAPSRLAQNCSGKHAAMLYTCALNGWPLEDYLDPAHPLQQAIAEIVEDLTGQRIARVTVDGCGAPLFGISLHGLARATARIVSAAPGTPEARVADAMREHAEMASGSGRDVAALMRAVPGLLSKDGFEGVQVAALPDGRAVAVKIADGANRARVPVTAAALARAGVDPELLTGFAGEPLLGGGREVGRVRPVRSLEPLAGAAVRA
;
A
#
# COMPACT_ATOMS: atom_id res chain seq x y z
N MET A 1 18.36 5.13 -11.19
CA MET A 1 17.89 6.51 -10.92
C MET A 1 17.02 6.95 -12.07
N HIS A 2 15.81 7.42 -11.79
CA HIS A 2 14.78 7.77 -12.77
C HIS A 2 14.74 9.27 -13.13
N SER A 3 15.57 10.15 -12.53
CA SER A 3 15.64 11.58 -12.88
C SER A 3 16.99 12.24 -12.58
N SER A 4 17.38 13.24 -13.39
CA SER A 4 18.50 14.16 -13.12
C SER A 4 18.10 15.43 -12.36
N SER A 5 16.80 15.71 -12.21
CA SER A 5 16.29 16.75 -11.29
C SER A 5 14.96 16.34 -10.66
N LEU A 6 14.90 16.30 -9.33
CA LEU A 6 13.67 16.02 -8.58
C LEU A 6 12.74 17.25 -8.61
N ALA A 7 11.44 17.02 -8.75
CA ALA A 7 10.45 18.08 -8.56
C ALA A 7 10.45 18.57 -7.11
N ALA A 8 9.98 19.81 -6.89
CA ALA A 8 9.83 20.36 -5.55
C ALA A 8 8.92 19.49 -4.67
N ALA A 9 9.09 19.60 -3.35
CA ALA A 9 8.23 18.89 -2.42
C ALA A 9 6.77 19.35 -2.54
N PRO A 10 5.79 18.45 -2.39
CA PRO A 10 4.39 18.84 -2.36
C PRO A 10 4.10 19.75 -1.16
N LEU A 11 3.15 20.66 -1.32
CA LEU A 11 2.84 21.64 -0.28
C LEU A 11 2.11 20.98 0.89
N VAL A 12 2.55 21.28 2.12
CA VAL A 12 1.80 20.96 3.34
C VAL A 12 0.69 22.00 3.50
N ARG A 13 -0.53 21.61 3.11
CA ARG A 13 -1.73 22.45 3.17
C ARG A 13 -2.97 21.56 3.30
N GLU A 14 -4.11 22.16 3.63
CA GLU A 14 -5.38 21.45 3.60
C GLU A 14 -5.65 20.93 2.17
N PRO A 15 -5.93 19.61 2.00
CA PRO A 15 -6.24 19.03 0.70
C PRO A 15 -7.66 19.38 0.28
N VAL A 16 -7.84 19.77 -0.98
CA VAL A 16 -9.16 20.05 -1.54
C VAL A 16 -9.80 18.76 -2.07
N HIS A 17 -10.37 17.97 -1.16
CA HIS A 17 -11.06 16.73 -1.52
C HIS A 17 -12.42 16.99 -2.19
N ALA A 18 -12.82 16.08 -3.09
CA ALA A 18 -14.12 16.12 -3.78
C ALA A 18 -14.94 14.86 -3.49
N PRO A 19 -16.26 14.86 -3.74
CA PRO A 19 -17.08 13.64 -3.61
C PRO A 19 -16.53 12.48 -4.44
N VAL A 20 -16.34 11.32 -3.83
CA VAL A 20 -15.84 10.09 -4.48
C VAL A 20 -16.80 8.90 -4.35
N ALA A 21 -17.67 8.89 -3.34
CA ALA A 21 -18.71 7.87 -3.21
C ALA A 21 -19.93 8.36 -2.43
N HIS A 22 -21.08 7.75 -2.70
CA HIS A 22 -22.32 7.91 -1.95
C HIS A 22 -22.57 6.66 -1.10
N LEU A 23 -23.00 6.85 0.15
CA LEU A 23 -23.67 5.82 0.94
C LEU A 23 -25.17 5.93 0.65
N ILE A 24 -25.76 4.88 0.09
CA ILE A 24 -27.17 4.86 -0.31
C ILE A 24 -27.92 3.91 0.61
N ARG A 25 -29.05 4.34 1.17
CA ARG A 25 -30.01 3.51 1.92
C ARG A 25 -31.43 3.78 1.43
N GLY A 26 -32.17 2.72 1.10
CA GLY A 26 -33.54 2.83 0.61
C GLY A 26 -33.68 3.71 -0.64
N GLY A 27 -32.64 3.79 -1.46
CA GLY A 27 -32.58 4.67 -2.64
C GLY A 27 -32.18 6.13 -2.36
N ILE A 28 -32.06 6.54 -1.10
CA ILE A 28 -31.66 7.90 -0.70
C ILE A 28 -30.15 7.93 -0.46
N VAL A 29 -29.47 9.00 -0.91
CA VAL A 29 -28.09 9.29 -0.52
C VAL A 29 -28.10 9.75 0.94
N GLU A 30 -27.77 8.84 1.85
CA GLU A 30 -27.72 9.08 3.29
C GLU A 30 -26.39 9.72 3.70
N GLY A 31 -25.31 9.39 2.98
CA GLY A 31 -23.99 9.93 3.26
C GLY A 31 -23.14 10.09 2.01
N MET A 32 -22.07 10.86 2.13
CA MET A 32 -21.13 11.14 1.05
C MET A 32 -19.70 11.05 1.57
N HIS A 33 -18.86 10.30 0.87
CA HIS A 33 -17.44 10.24 1.12
C HIS A 33 -16.72 11.20 0.19
N TYR A 34 -15.88 12.05 0.78
CA TYR A 34 -14.96 12.91 0.07
C TYR A 34 -13.59 12.25 0.00
N GLY A 35 -12.83 12.58 -1.03
CA GLY A 35 -11.48 12.07 -1.21
C GLY A 35 -10.79 12.64 -2.43
N SER A 36 -9.65 12.06 -2.73
CA SER A 36 -8.89 12.31 -3.96
C SER A 36 -8.61 11.00 -4.68
N VAL A 37 -8.66 11.03 -6.01
CA VAL A 37 -8.37 9.91 -6.89
C VAL A 37 -7.51 10.39 -8.04
N VAL A 38 -6.47 9.65 -8.38
CA VAL A 38 -5.69 9.82 -9.60
C VAL A 38 -5.67 8.51 -10.39
N VAL A 39 -5.83 8.60 -11.70
CA VAL A 39 -5.58 7.51 -12.65
C VAL A 39 -4.50 7.99 -13.63
N LEU A 40 -3.39 7.28 -13.69
CA LEU A 40 -2.28 7.51 -14.60
C LEU A 40 -2.39 6.57 -15.82
N GLY A 41 -2.07 7.10 -17.00
CA GLY A 41 -1.84 6.34 -18.22
C GLY A 41 -0.51 5.57 -18.16
N ALA A 42 -0.28 4.69 -19.14
CA ALA A 42 0.97 3.95 -19.27
C ALA A 42 2.19 4.87 -19.55
N ASP A 43 1.93 6.06 -20.09
CA ASP A 43 2.90 7.14 -20.30
C ASP A 43 3.18 7.96 -19.02
N GLY A 44 2.44 7.71 -17.95
CA GLY A 44 2.52 8.46 -16.69
C GLY A 44 1.67 9.73 -16.66
N GLU A 45 0.93 10.05 -17.72
CA GLU A 45 0.05 11.22 -17.77
C GLU A 45 -1.22 11.02 -16.94
N VAL A 46 -1.74 12.09 -16.36
CA VAL A 46 -2.98 12.06 -15.56
C VAL A 46 -4.19 11.92 -16.48
N GLN A 47 -4.82 10.74 -16.50
CA GLN A 47 -6.02 10.44 -17.28
C GLN A 47 -7.32 10.77 -16.55
N LEU A 48 -7.28 10.74 -15.21
CA LEU A 48 -8.36 11.19 -14.35
C LEU A 48 -7.79 11.80 -13.08
N GLN A 49 -8.36 12.93 -12.67
CA GLN A 49 -8.16 13.51 -11.35
C GLN A 49 -9.54 13.82 -10.72
N ILE A 50 -9.73 13.41 -9.48
CA ILE A 50 -10.82 13.84 -8.61
C ILE A 50 -10.20 14.40 -7.34
N GLY A 51 -10.63 15.58 -6.92
CA GLY A 51 -10.05 16.26 -5.75
C GLY A 51 -8.58 16.64 -5.96
N ASP A 52 -7.87 16.71 -4.85
CA ASP A 52 -6.50 17.21 -4.77
C ASP A 52 -5.49 16.07 -4.67
N ILE A 53 -4.64 15.95 -5.68
CA ILE A 53 -3.64 14.89 -5.79
C ILE A 53 -2.23 15.37 -5.46
N GLU A 54 -2.05 16.67 -5.22
CA GLU A 54 -0.74 17.34 -5.07
C GLU A 54 -0.48 17.85 -3.64
N ALA A 55 -1.49 17.96 -2.79
CA ALA A 55 -1.27 18.23 -1.37
C ALA A 55 -0.42 17.11 -0.72
N ALA A 56 0.50 17.50 0.15
CA ALA A 56 1.30 16.56 0.91
C ALA A 56 0.40 15.77 1.87
N PHE A 57 0.53 14.45 1.85
CA PHE A 57 -0.11 13.54 2.79
C PHE A 57 0.86 12.43 3.17
N TYR A 58 0.51 11.67 4.20
CA TYR A 58 1.26 10.48 4.57
C TYR A 58 0.60 9.23 3.97
N PRO A 59 1.28 8.49 3.08
CA PRO A 59 0.73 7.28 2.44
C PRO A 59 0.61 6.09 3.41
N ARG A 60 1.19 6.20 4.61
CA ARG A 60 1.26 5.14 5.61
C ARG A 60 1.81 3.86 4.96
N SER A 61 1.25 2.70 5.28
CA SER A 61 1.67 1.40 4.72
C SER A 61 1.63 1.30 3.19
N ALA A 62 0.99 2.22 2.45
CA ALA A 62 0.96 2.19 0.99
C ALA A 62 2.34 2.40 0.36
N ILE A 63 3.29 3.01 1.08
CA ILE A 63 4.65 3.27 0.59
C ILE A 63 5.60 2.06 0.72
N LYS A 64 5.18 0.98 1.37
CA LYS A 64 6.06 -0.16 1.67
C LYS A 64 6.72 -0.84 0.46
N PRO A 65 6.10 -0.91 -0.74
CA PRO A 65 6.80 -1.40 -1.94
C PRO A 65 8.06 -0.56 -2.24
N VAL A 66 7.99 0.76 -2.06
CA VAL A 66 9.14 1.66 -2.24
C VAL A 66 10.22 1.38 -1.19
N GLN A 67 9.83 1.14 0.06
CA GLN A 67 10.77 0.76 1.14
C GLN A 67 11.46 -0.58 0.85
N ALA A 68 10.71 -1.57 0.35
CA ALA A 68 11.26 -2.86 -0.05
C ALA A 68 12.22 -2.74 -1.24
N VAL A 69 11.93 -1.88 -2.23
CA VAL A 69 12.87 -1.57 -3.31
C VAL A 69 14.14 -0.93 -2.77
N ALA A 70 14.04 -0.02 -1.80
CA ALA A 70 15.22 0.59 -1.20
C ALA A 70 16.15 -0.45 -0.57
N MET A 71 15.58 -1.37 0.22
CA MET A 71 16.34 -2.46 0.82
C MET A 71 16.92 -3.41 -0.26
N ALA A 72 16.16 -3.73 -1.30
CA ALA A 72 16.64 -4.57 -2.40
C ALA A 72 17.77 -3.90 -3.21
N ARG A 73 17.71 -2.58 -3.42
CA ARG A 73 18.81 -1.79 -4.01
C ARG A 73 20.04 -1.73 -3.09
N ALA A 74 19.83 -1.75 -1.78
CA ALA A 74 20.88 -1.87 -0.76
C ALA A 74 21.39 -3.32 -0.55
N GLY A 75 21.06 -4.24 -1.46
CA GLY A 75 21.63 -5.59 -1.49
C GLY A 75 20.84 -6.66 -0.75
N LEU A 76 19.64 -6.37 -0.22
CA LEU A 76 18.80 -7.36 0.48
C LEU A 76 18.51 -8.59 -0.44
N PRO A 77 18.98 -9.81 -0.08
CA PRO A 77 18.90 -10.99 -0.93
C PRO A 77 17.60 -11.79 -0.68
N LEU A 78 16.51 -11.09 -0.35
CA LEU A 78 15.19 -11.73 -0.20
C LEU A 78 14.51 -11.89 -1.56
N HIS A 79 13.75 -12.97 -1.67
CA HIS A 79 12.95 -13.36 -2.84
C HIS A 79 11.62 -13.97 -2.39
N GLY A 80 10.66 -14.11 -3.32
CA GLY A 80 9.38 -14.78 -3.09
C GLY A 80 8.64 -14.29 -1.86
N GLU A 81 8.11 -15.22 -1.07
CA GLU A 81 7.29 -14.95 0.12
C GLU A 81 7.94 -13.99 1.13
N LEU A 82 9.26 -14.05 1.33
CA LEU A 82 9.96 -13.21 2.30
C LEU A 82 10.18 -11.79 1.78
N LEU A 83 10.39 -11.62 0.47
CA LEU A 83 10.45 -10.28 -0.13
C LEU A 83 9.06 -9.62 -0.16
N SER A 84 8.00 -10.39 -0.41
CA SER A 84 6.63 -9.92 -0.27
C SER A 84 6.34 -9.47 1.17
N LEU A 85 6.78 -10.25 2.16
CA LEU A 85 6.65 -9.92 3.58
C LEU A 85 7.42 -8.64 3.97
N ALA A 86 8.56 -8.35 3.33
CA ALA A 86 9.30 -7.10 3.54
C ALA A 86 8.51 -5.85 3.14
N ALA A 87 7.57 -5.98 2.19
CA ALA A 87 6.67 -4.92 1.74
C ALA A 87 5.31 -4.92 2.49
N ALA A 88 5.16 -5.74 3.54
CA ALA A 88 3.85 -6.07 4.06
C ALA A 88 3.28 -5.14 5.12
N SER A 89 1.95 -5.09 5.17
CA SER A 89 1.19 -4.77 6.38
C SER A 89 0.37 -6.00 6.73
N HIS A 90 1.03 -7.03 7.27
CA HIS A 90 0.46 -8.37 7.35
C HIS A 90 -0.62 -8.51 8.43
N SER A 91 -1.44 -9.55 8.28
CA SER A 91 -2.58 -9.82 9.16
C SER A 91 -2.19 -10.46 10.49
N GLY A 92 -0.94 -10.92 10.63
CA GLY A 92 -0.45 -11.56 11.84
C GLY A 92 -0.73 -13.06 11.91
N GLU A 93 -1.13 -13.66 10.78
CA GLU A 93 -1.22 -15.13 10.63
C GLU A 93 0.14 -15.80 10.89
N GLU A 94 0.13 -17.06 11.33
CA GLU A 94 1.34 -17.82 11.67
C GLU A 94 2.38 -17.87 10.52
N ARG A 95 1.95 -17.88 9.25
CA ARG A 95 2.87 -17.79 8.09
C ARG A 95 3.70 -16.51 8.09
N HIS A 96 3.12 -15.39 8.52
CA HIS A 96 3.82 -14.12 8.59
C HIS A 96 4.80 -14.13 9.75
N LEU A 97 4.39 -14.64 10.91
CA LEU A 97 5.27 -14.75 12.08
C LEU A 97 6.47 -15.65 11.80
N ALA A 98 6.24 -16.81 11.18
CA ALA A 98 7.29 -17.72 10.74
C ALA A 98 8.21 -17.05 9.70
N GLY A 99 7.65 -16.35 8.71
CA GLY A 99 8.44 -15.59 7.73
C GLY A 99 9.30 -14.50 8.37
N THR A 100 8.75 -13.73 9.31
CA THR A 100 9.49 -12.69 10.04
C THR A 100 10.66 -13.29 10.82
N ARG A 101 10.44 -14.41 11.53
CA ARG A 101 11.52 -15.14 12.23
C ARG A 101 12.59 -15.61 11.26
N ARG A 102 12.20 -16.19 10.13
CA ARG A 102 13.13 -16.66 9.10
C ARG A 102 13.98 -15.52 8.53
N ILE A 103 13.42 -14.33 8.33
CA ILE A 103 14.20 -13.15 7.92
C ILE A 103 15.23 -12.76 8.99
N LEU A 104 14.83 -12.76 10.27
CA LEU A 104 15.75 -12.47 11.39
C LEU A 104 16.86 -13.52 11.48
N GLU A 105 16.54 -14.80 11.36
CA GLU A 105 17.50 -15.91 11.37
C GLU A 105 18.52 -15.80 10.24
N LEU A 106 18.10 -15.43 9.02
CA LEU A 106 18.99 -15.16 7.88
C LEU A 106 19.95 -14.00 8.13
N ALA A 107 19.58 -13.06 9.01
CA ALA A 107 20.42 -11.96 9.46
C ALA A 107 21.30 -12.33 10.68
N GLY A 108 21.15 -13.53 11.25
CA GLY A 108 21.80 -13.90 12.52
C GLY A 108 21.20 -13.22 13.74
N LEU A 109 19.93 -12.78 13.67
CA LEU A 109 19.24 -11.98 14.67
C LEU A 109 18.03 -12.73 15.25
N THR A 110 17.47 -12.15 16.32
CA THR A 110 16.29 -12.65 17.03
C THR A 110 15.21 -11.57 17.15
N GLU A 111 14.02 -11.93 17.63
CA GLU A 111 12.90 -11.00 17.86
C GLU A 111 13.26 -9.84 18.81
N GLU A 112 14.29 -9.99 19.66
CA GLU A 112 14.76 -8.95 20.60
C GLU A 112 15.33 -7.71 19.90
N HIS A 113 15.74 -7.86 18.64
CA HIS A 113 16.25 -6.77 17.81
C HIS A 113 15.12 -5.91 17.22
N LEU A 114 13.88 -6.42 17.20
CA LEU A 114 12.75 -5.65 16.72
C LEU A 114 12.54 -4.39 17.58
N ARG A 115 12.29 -3.27 16.90
CA ARG A 115 12.04 -1.96 17.52
C ARG A 115 10.65 -1.42 17.21
N ASN A 116 9.86 -2.11 16.37
CA ASN A 116 8.45 -1.78 16.18
C ASN A 116 7.65 -2.02 17.45
N VAL A 117 6.58 -1.24 17.64
CA VAL A 117 5.72 -1.36 18.83
C VAL A 117 5.12 -2.78 18.96
N PRO A 118 5.01 -3.33 20.18
CA PRO A 118 4.19 -4.51 20.41
C PRO A 118 2.74 -4.23 20.08
N ASP A 119 2.08 -5.16 19.39
CA ASP A 119 0.66 -5.05 19.04
C ASP A 119 0.04 -6.45 18.93
N MET A 120 -1.28 -6.49 18.77
CA MET A 120 -2.01 -7.71 18.45
C MET A 120 -2.04 -7.94 16.94
N PRO A 121 -2.38 -9.16 16.46
CA PRO A 121 -2.63 -9.39 15.05
C PRO A 121 -3.65 -8.39 14.47
N PHE A 122 -3.39 -7.94 13.24
CA PHE A 122 -4.22 -6.92 12.59
C PHE A 122 -5.57 -7.46 12.12
N ASP A 123 -5.62 -8.70 11.65
CA ASP A 123 -6.88 -9.32 11.23
C ASP A 123 -7.76 -9.65 12.45
N PRO A 124 -9.04 -9.24 12.47
CA PRO A 124 -9.91 -9.50 13.61
C PRO A 124 -10.06 -10.98 13.98
N ALA A 125 -10.18 -11.88 13.00
CA ALA A 125 -10.35 -13.30 13.29
C ALA A 125 -9.07 -13.92 13.86
N VAL A 126 -7.90 -13.53 13.32
CA VAL A 126 -6.59 -13.94 13.85
C VAL A 126 -6.39 -13.38 15.26
N ARG A 127 -6.73 -12.12 15.50
CA ARG A 127 -6.66 -11.47 16.82
C ARG A 127 -7.56 -12.17 17.83
N ASP A 128 -8.79 -12.52 17.45
CA ASP A 128 -9.73 -13.15 18.36
C ASP A 128 -9.30 -14.59 18.70
N ALA A 129 -8.62 -15.29 17.79
CA ALA A 129 -7.94 -16.56 18.09
C ALA A 129 -6.76 -16.36 19.06
N TRP A 130 -5.91 -15.36 18.78
CA TRP A 130 -4.76 -14.99 19.63
C TRP A 130 -5.16 -14.70 21.07
N ILE A 131 -6.26 -13.97 21.28
CA ILE A 131 -6.81 -13.67 22.61
C ILE A 131 -7.31 -14.95 23.28
N ARG A 132 -8.04 -15.82 22.56
CA ARG A 132 -8.53 -17.10 23.10
C ARG A 132 -7.40 -18.03 23.54
N GLU A 133 -6.26 -17.96 22.86
CA GLU A 133 -5.04 -18.70 23.22
C GLU A 133 -4.26 -18.06 24.38
N GLY A 134 -4.69 -16.90 24.90
CA GLY A 134 -4.03 -16.21 26.01
C GLY A 134 -2.70 -15.55 25.64
N ARG A 135 -2.45 -15.30 24.35
CA ARG A 135 -1.19 -14.70 23.88
C ARG A 135 -1.24 -13.17 24.09
N ALA A 136 -0.15 -12.61 24.62
CA ALA A 136 0.01 -11.16 24.80
C ALA A 136 0.34 -10.44 23.48
N PRO A 137 0.16 -9.10 23.39
CA PRO A 137 0.70 -8.31 22.28
C PRO A 137 2.21 -8.54 22.12
N SER A 138 2.71 -8.55 20.89
CA SER A 138 4.13 -8.77 20.63
C SER A 138 4.63 -7.96 19.43
N ARG A 139 5.94 -7.72 19.37
CA ARG A 139 6.55 -7.05 18.21
C ARG A 139 6.44 -7.92 16.95
N LEU A 140 6.43 -9.24 17.11
CA LEU A 140 6.27 -10.16 15.99
C LEU A 140 4.85 -10.13 15.41
N ALA A 141 3.83 -10.00 16.25
CA ALA A 141 2.43 -9.96 15.82
C ALA A 141 2.03 -8.66 15.13
N GLN A 142 2.71 -7.55 15.45
CA GLN A 142 2.46 -6.26 14.85
C GLN A 142 2.67 -6.31 13.32
N ASN A 143 1.73 -5.71 12.58
CA ASN A 143 1.61 -5.88 11.13
C ASN A 143 2.78 -5.39 10.26
N CYS A 144 3.78 -4.71 10.84
CA CYS A 144 4.98 -4.27 10.16
C CYS A 144 6.20 -5.12 10.51
N SER A 145 6.07 -6.17 11.33
CA SER A 145 7.23 -6.92 11.83
C SER A 145 8.09 -7.50 10.70
N GLY A 146 7.48 -7.96 9.62
CA GLY A 146 8.17 -8.40 8.39
C GLY A 146 9.07 -7.32 7.75
N LYS A 147 8.54 -6.11 7.60
CA LYS A 147 9.32 -4.93 7.14
C LYS A 147 10.47 -4.62 8.10
N HIS A 148 10.24 -4.67 9.41
CA HIS A 148 11.29 -4.40 10.41
C HIS A 148 12.38 -5.47 10.41
N ALA A 149 12.04 -6.74 10.23
CA ALA A 149 13.02 -7.81 10.05
C ALA A 149 13.86 -7.59 8.78
N ALA A 150 13.25 -7.18 7.67
CA ALA A 150 13.97 -6.85 6.44
C ALA A 150 14.89 -5.62 6.60
N MET A 151 14.46 -4.60 7.35
CA MET A 151 15.28 -3.45 7.72
C MET A 151 16.51 -3.88 8.50
N LEU A 152 16.34 -4.71 9.53
CA LEU A 152 17.43 -5.26 10.33
C LEU A 152 18.39 -6.13 9.50
N TYR A 153 17.86 -6.98 8.61
CA TYR A 153 18.70 -7.77 7.70
C TYR A 153 19.53 -6.87 6.78
N THR A 154 18.92 -5.81 6.25
CA THR A 154 19.63 -4.81 5.44
C THR A 154 20.74 -4.12 6.23
N CYS A 155 20.48 -3.74 7.50
CA CYS A 155 21.51 -3.18 8.36
C CYS A 155 22.66 -4.16 8.61
N ALA A 156 22.36 -5.40 8.97
CA ALA A 156 23.36 -6.43 9.24
C ALA A 156 24.26 -6.70 8.02
N LEU A 157 23.68 -6.77 6.82
CA LEU A 157 24.42 -6.95 5.56
C LEU A 157 25.39 -5.80 5.25
N ASN A 158 25.01 -4.58 5.63
CA ASN A 158 25.77 -3.37 5.33
C ASN A 158 26.67 -2.90 6.48
N GLY A 159 26.71 -3.65 7.60
CA GLY A 159 27.45 -3.27 8.80
C GLY A 159 26.90 -1.98 9.46
N TRP A 160 25.62 -1.67 9.25
CA TRP A 160 24.98 -0.52 9.90
C TRP A 160 24.48 -0.88 11.30
N PRO A 161 24.41 0.10 12.21
CA PRO A 161 23.84 -0.09 13.55
C PRO A 161 22.45 -0.76 13.55
N LEU A 162 22.20 -1.60 14.55
CA LEU A 162 20.95 -2.37 14.65
C LEU A 162 19.99 -1.78 15.68
N GLU A 163 20.50 -0.98 16.60
CA GLU A 163 19.80 -0.46 17.77
C GLU A 163 18.93 0.75 17.46
N ASP A 164 19.34 1.55 16.48
CA ASP A 164 18.78 2.85 16.11
C ASP A 164 18.35 2.92 14.64
N TYR A 165 18.11 1.78 13.98
CA TYR A 165 17.70 1.74 12.56
C TYR A 165 16.40 2.50 12.25
N LEU A 166 15.66 2.94 13.26
CA LEU A 166 14.46 3.78 13.13
C LEU A 166 14.76 5.29 13.15
N ASP A 167 15.98 5.71 13.50
CA ASP A 167 16.38 7.10 13.48
C ASP A 167 16.36 7.62 12.02
N PRO A 168 15.68 8.74 11.73
CA PRO A 168 15.71 9.35 10.40
C PRO A 168 17.12 9.62 9.86
N ALA A 169 18.13 9.85 10.72
CA ALA A 169 19.53 10.05 10.34
C ALA A 169 20.29 8.74 10.08
N HIS A 170 19.72 7.58 10.42
CA HIS A 170 20.35 6.28 10.20
C HIS A 170 20.56 6.00 8.70
N PRO A 171 21.69 5.39 8.27
CA PRO A 171 21.98 5.12 6.85
C PRO A 171 20.85 4.41 6.10
N LEU A 172 20.22 3.42 6.73
CA LEU A 172 19.03 2.75 6.17
C LEU A 172 17.90 3.73 5.84
N GLN A 173 17.59 4.66 6.74
CA GLN A 173 16.46 5.58 6.56
C GLN A 173 16.77 6.67 5.55
N GLN A 174 18.03 7.10 5.46
CA GLN A 174 18.52 7.96 4.39
C GLN A 174 18.39 7.27 3.02
N ALA A 175 18.84 6.01 2.90
CA ALA A 175 18.68 5.23 1.67
C ALA A 175 17.20 5.03 1.29
N ILE A 176 16.32 4.79 2.26
CA ILE A 176 14.87 4.74 2.00
C ILE A 176 14.34 6.08 1.51
N ALA A 177 14.75 7.20 2.13
CA ALA A 177 14.33 8.54 1.72
C ALA A 177 14.76 8.85 0.28
N GLU A 178 16.00 8.52 -0.11
CA GLU A 178 16.49 8.68 -1.47
C GLU A 178 15.64 7.92 -2.49
N ILE A 179 15.22 6.69 -2.17
CA ILE A 179 14.39 5.88 -3.07
C ILE A 179 12.93 6.35 -3.10
N VAL A 180 12.43 6.89 -1.99
CA VAL A 180 11.16 7.61 -1.99
C VAL A 180 11.24 8.80 -2.95
N GLU A 181 12.27 9.63 -2.88
CA GLU A 181 12.42 10.76 -3.81
C GLU A 181 12.61 10.31 -5.27
N ASP A 182 13.46 9.30 -5.52
CA ASP A 182 13.72 8.76 -6.86
C ASP A 182 12.43 8.23 -7.51
N LEU A 183 11.73 7.32 -6.82
CA LEU A 183 10.54 6.66 -7.39
C LEU A 183 9.33 7.59 -7.42
N THR A 184 9.14 8.45 -6.41
CA THR A 184 8.08 9.46 -6.49
C THR A 184 8.46 10.60 -7.42
N GLY A 185 9.72 10.80 -7.78
CA GLY A 185 10.17 11.88 -8.66
C GLY A 185 10.07 13.29 -8.05
N GLN A 186 9.93 13.39 -6.73
CA GLN A 186 9.77 14.66 -6.02
C GLN A 186 10.47 14.63 -4.66
N ARG A 187 10.79 15.81 -4.11
CA ARG A 187 11.34 15.91 -2.76
C ARG A 187 10.31 15.52 -1.70
N ILE A 188 10.78 15.01 -0.57
CA ILE A 188 9.93 14.72 0.60
C ILE A 188 9.52 16.04 1.26
N ALA A 189 8.22 16.22 1.51
CA ALA A 189 7.69 17.44 2.14
C ALA A 189 7.98 17.51 3.63
N ARG A 190 7.84 16.38 4.33
CA ARG A 190 8.05 16.26 5.76
C ARG A 190 8.35 14.82 6.12
N VAL A 191 9.24 14.62 7.09
CA VAL A 191 9.43 13.33 7.75
C VAL A 191 8.82 13.41 9.15
N THR A 192 8.06 12.38 9.52
CA THR A 192 7.56 12.17 10.89
C THR A 192 7.68 10.69 11.26
N VAL A 193 7.03 10.24 12.32
CA VAL A 193 7.09 8.86 12.83
C VAL A 193 5.77 8.15 12.56
N ASP A 194 5.82 6.95 11.97
CA ASP A 194 4.65 6.09 11.76
C ASP A 194 4.26 5.34 13.05
N GLY A 195 3.09 4.72 13.08
CA GLY A 195 2.61 3.94 14.24
C GLY A 195 3.51 2.76 14.62
N CYS A 196 4.29 2.24 13.67
CA CYS A 196 5.31 1.21 13.94
C CYS A 196 6.64 1.78 14.46
N GLY A 197 6.81 3.10 14.53
CA GLY A 197 8.04 3.77 14.97
C GLY A 197 9.04 4.10 13.86
N ALA A 198 8.85 3.62 12.63
CA ALA A 198 9.72 3.95 11.51
C ALA A 198 9.41 5.35 10.91
N PRO A 199 10.36 5.98 10.20
CA PRO A 199 10.12 7.22 9.48
C PRO A 199 8.96 7.13 8.48
N LEU A 200 8.18 8.20 8.44
CA LEU A 200 6.99 8.37 7.60
C LEU A 200 7.19 9.57 6.68
N PHE A 201 7.24 9.31 5.38
CA PHE A 201 7.59 10.29 4.36
C PHE A 201 6.34 10.95 3.77
N GLY A 202 6.25 12.27 3.91
CA GLY A 202 5.18 13.09 3.33
C GLY A 202 5.42 13.31 1.83
N ILE A 203 4.50 12.79 1.02
CA ILE A 203 4.52 12.85 -0.44
C ILE A 203 3.13 13.23 -0.98
N SER A 204 2.94 13.29 -2.28
CA SER A 204 1.65 13.56 -2.93
C SER A 204 1.00 12.26 -3.39
N LEU A 205 -0.32 12.27 -3.59
CA LEU A 205 -1.05 11.10 -4.08
C LEU A 205 -0.60 10.75 -5.50
N HIS A 206 -0.31 11.76 -6.31
CA HIS A 206 0.31 11.60 -7.63
C HIS A 206 1.70 10.95 -7.54
N GLY A 207 2.56 11.43 -6.63
CA GLY A 207 3.88 10.85 -6.39
C GLY A 207 3.80 9.37 -5.98
N LEU A 208 2.82 9.00 -5.17
CA LEU A 208 2.57 7.60 -4.80
C LEU A 208 2.18 6.75 -6.01
N ALA A 209 1.22 7.20 -6.84
CA ALA A 209 0.81 6.48 -8.05
C ALA A 209 1.98 6.29 -9.02
N ARG A 210 2.78 7.35 -9.24
CA ARG A 210 3.97 7.32 -10.09
C ARG A 210 5.05 6.36 -9.58
N ALA A 211 5.30 6.34 -8.27
CA ALA A 211 6.23 5.40 -7.67
C ALA A 211 5.81 3.95 -7.90
N THR A 212 4.52 3.64 -7.69
CA THR A 212 4.00 2.29 -7.92
C THR A 212 4.02 1.91 -9.40
N ALA A 213 3.68 2.82 -10.31
CA ALA A 213 3.82 2.63 -11.76
C ALA A 213 5.25 2.24 -12.16
N ARG A 214 6.25 2.99 -11.67
CA ARG A 214 7.66 2.73 -11.93
C ARG A 214 8.14 1.39 -11.38
N ILE A 215 7.59 0.96 -10.24
CA ILE A 215 7.91 -0.35 -9.66
C ILE A 215 7.42 -1.48 -10.56
N VAL A 216 6.16 -1.40 -11.02
CA VAL A 216 5.53 -2.49 -11.79
C VAL A 216 6.01 -2.58 -13.23
N SER A 217 6.43 -1.46 -13.83
CA SER A 217 6.87 -1.38 -15.21
C SER A 217 8.39 -1.46 -15.36
N ALA A 218 9.12 -1.74 -14.27
CA ALA A 218 10.56 -1.85 -14.31
C ALA A 218 11.01 -3.08 -15.13
N ALA A 219 12.21 -2.99 -15.71
CA ALA A 219 12.76 -4.07 -16.50
C ALA A 219 12.93 -5.36 -15.66
N PRO A 220 12.68 -6.55 -16.23
CA PRO A 220 12.87 -7.81 -15.52
C PRO A 220 14.26 -7.93 -14.87
N GLY A 221 14.30 -8.44 -13.65
CA GLY A 221 15.53 -8.64 -12.88
C GLY A 221 16.02 -7.42 -12.09
N THR A 222 15.45 -6.22 -12.28
CA THR A 222 15.77 -5.08 -11.40
C THR A 222 15.17 -5.28 -9.99
N PRO A 223 15.69 -4.60 -8.96
CA PRO A 223 15.11 -4.63 -7.62
C PRO A 223 13.60 -4.28 -7.57
N GLU A 224 13.16 -3.34 -8.40
CA GLU A 224 11.76 -2.95 -8.56
C GLU A 224 10.90 -4.11 -9.07
N ALA A 225 11.29 -4.71 -10.19
CA ALA A 225 10.56 -5.82 -10.77
C ALA A 225 10.48 -6.99 -9.79
N ARG A 226 11.60 -7.32 -9.12
CA ARG A 226 11.63 -8.36 -8.08
C ARG A 226 10.63 -8.12 -6.95
N VAL A 227 10.53 -6.88 -6.46
CA VAL A 227 9.56 -6.54 -5.40
C VAL A 227 8.14 -6.67 -5.93
N ALA A 228 7.88 -6.18 -7.15
CA ALA A 228 6.57 -6.29 -7.77
C ALA A 228 6.12 -7.74 -7.93
N ASP A 229 7.00 -8.58 -8.47
CA ASP A 229 6.74 -9.99 -8.74
C ASP A 229 6.53 -10.77 -7.43
N ALA A 230 7.39 -10.57 -6.43
CA ALA A 230 7.22 -11.20 -5.12
C ALA A 230 5.87 -10.86 -4.47
N MET A 231 5.45 -9.59 -4.52
CA MET A 231 4.16 -9.17 -3.98
C MET A 231 2.97 -9.77 -4.73
N ARG A 232 3.04 -9.89 -6.06
CA ARG A 232 1.99 -10.49 -6.90
C ARG A 232 1.87 -12.00 -6.67
N GLU A 233 3.00 -12.70 -6.66
CA GLU A 233 3.07 -14.15 -6.50
C GLU A 233 2.67 -14.60 -5.09
N HIS A 234 2.99 -13.78 -4.07
CA HIS A 234 2.74 -14.08 -2.67
C HIS A 234 1.88 -13.00 -2.02
N ALA A 235 0.72 -12.73 -2.63
CA ALA A 235 -0.16 -11.62 -2.24
C ALA A 235 -0.64 -11.71 -0.78
N GLU A 236 -0.86 -12.91 -0.26
CA GLU A 236 -1.18 -13.12 1.15
C GLU A 236 -0.06 -12.68 2.08
N MET A 237 1.21 -12.82 1.70
CA MET A 237 2.32 -12.40 2.56
C MET A 237 2.43 -10.88 2.68
N ALA A 238 2.01 -10.14 1.64
CA ALA A 238 2.00 -8.67 1.63
C ALA A 238 0.87 -8.05 2.50
N SER A 239 -0.19 -8.80 2.79
CA SER A 239 -1.33 -8.29 3.56
C SER A 239 -2.00 -9.29 4.50
N GLY A 240 -2.35 -10.48 4.02
CA GLY A 240 -3.17 -11.46 4.70
C GLY A 240 -4.07 -12.19 3.73
N SER A 241 -4.32 -13.47 3.99
CA SER A 241 -5.01 -14.40 3.10
C SER A 241 -6.45 -13.97 2.75
N GLY A 242 -7.18 -13.45 3.74
CA GLY A 242 -8.56 -12.98 3.62
C GLY A 242 -8.72 -11.48 3.32
N ARG A 243 -7.63 -10.77 3.04
CA ARG A 243 -7.67 -9.31 2.86
C ARG A 243 -7.96 -8.90 1.41
N ASP A 244 -8.64 -7.77 1.28
CA ASP A 244 -9.04 -7.17 0.00
C ASP A 244 -7.86 -6.91 -0.93
N VAL A 245 -6.70 -6.51 -0.39
CA VAL A 245 -5.48 -6.28 -1.17
C VAL A 245 -4.99 -7.56 -1.85
N ALA A 246 -4.91 -8.67 -1.11
CA ALA A 246 -4.52 -9.96 -1.66
C ALA A 246 -5.56 -10.49 -2.65
N ALA A 247 -6.85 -10.33 -2.33
CA ALA A 247 -7.93 -10.70 -3.23
C ALA A 247 -7.86 -9.91 -4.55
N LEU A 248 -7.58 -8.61 -4.51
CA LEU A 248 -7.52 -7.74 -5.69
C LEU A 248 -6.33 -8.09 -6.59
N MET A 249 -5.15 -8.37 -6.01
CA MET A 249 -3.97 -8.83 -6.78
C MET A 249 -4.20 -10.19 -7.45
N ARG A 250 -4.98 -11.08 -6.83
CA ARG A 250 -5.36 -12.37 -7.45
C ARG A 250 -6.41 -12.21 -8.54
N ALA A 251 -7.35 -11.28 -8.37
CA ALA A 251 -8.45 -11.07 -9.31
C ALA A 251 -8.00 -10.39 -10.61
N VAL A 252 -7.03 -9.48 -10.54
CA VAL A 252 -6.58 -8.70 -11.70
C VAL A 252 -5.16 -9.14 -12.11
N PRO A 253 -5.00 -9.77 -13.29
CA PRO A 253 -3.70 -10.27 -13.74
C PRO A 253 -2.61 -9.20 -13.75
N GLY A 254 -1.48 -9.49 -13.11
CA GLY A 254 -0.32 -8.59 -13.05
C GLY A 254 -0.53 -7.34 -12.19
N LEU A 255 -1.62 -7.22 -11.43
CA LEU A 255 -1.84 -6.07 -10.56
C LEU A 255 -0.93 -6.13 -9.33
N LEU A 256 -0.17 -5.06 -9.07
CA LEU A 256 0.37 -4.80 -7.74
C LEU A 256 -0.59 -3.87 -7.02
N SER A 257 -0.99 -4.22 -5.80
CA SER A 257 -1.87 -3.39 -4.98
C SER A 257 -1.31 -3.26 -3.56
N LYS A 258 -1.46 -2.08 -2.96
CA LYS A 258 -1.10 -1.85 -1.55
C LYS A 258 -2.02 -0.84 -0.88
N ASP A 259 -2.49 -1.21 0.29
CA ASP A 259 -3.25 -0.31 1.16
C ASP A 259 -2.39 0.44 2.18
N GLY A 260 -2.91 1.58 2.62
CA GLY A 260 -2.45 2.34 3.76
C GLY A 260 -3.58 2.58 4.76
N PHE A 261 -3.20 2.86 6.01
CA PHE A 261 -4.11 3.42 7.01
C PHE A 261 -4.68 4.76 6.52
N GLU A 262 -5.74 5.24 7.17
CA GLU A 262 -6.41 6.49 6.80
C GLU A 262 -6.95 6.45 5.36
N GLY A 263 -7.56 5.34 4.94
CA GLY A 263 -8.30 5.26 3.67
C GLY A 263 -7.45 5.42 2.41
N VAL A 264 -6.21 4.94 2.43
CA VAL A 264 -5.27 5.02 1.30
C VAL A 264 -5.23 3.70 0.54
N GLN A 265 -5.25 3.76 -0.79
CA GLN A 265 -5.01 2.63 -1.67
C GLN A 265 -4.17 3.07 -2.86
N VAL A 266 -3.21 2.26 -3.27
CA VAL A 266 -2.51 2.41 -4.55
C VAL A 266 -2.50 1.07 -5.27
N ALA A 267 -2.60 1.09 -6.59
CA ALA A 267 -2.42 -0.10 -7.42
C ALA A 267 -1.88 0.27 -8.80
N ALA A 268 -1.15 -0.65 -9.43
CA ALA A 268 -0.64 -0.44 -10.78
C ALA A 268 -0.63 -1.74 -11.60
N LEU A 269 -0.94 -1.58 -12.88
CA LEU A 269 -1.00 -2.61 -13.91
C LEU A 269 0.39 -2.84 -14.52
N PRO A 270 0.66 -4.01 -15.11
CA PRO A 270 1.99 -4.36 -15.61
C PRO A 270 2.50 -3.45 -16.72
N ASP A 271 1.62 -2.70 -17.39
CA ASP A 271 1.97 -1.73 -18.42
C ASP A 271 2.23 -0.30 -17.88
N GLY A 272 2.25 -0.11 -16.56
CA GLY A 272 2.54 1.16 -15.92
C GLY A 272 1.33 2.04 -15.64
N ARG A 273 0.12 1.70 -16.13
CA ARG A 273 -1.11 2.37 -15.67
C ARG A 273 -1.26 2.20 -14.17
N ALA A 274 -1.59 3.28 -13.46
CA ALA A 274 -1.66 3.27 -12.00
C ALA A 274 -2.83 4.07 -11.46
N VAL A 275 -3.33 3.68 -10.28
CA VAL A 275 -4.37 4.38 -9.56
C VAL A 275 -3.92 4.63 -8.13
N ALA A 276 -4.27 5.79 -7.58
CA ALA A 276 -4.15 6.03 -6.14
C ALA A 276 -5.40 6.75 -5.62
N VAL A 277 -5.84 6.33 -4.43
CA VAL A 277 -7.06 6.77 -3.76
C VAL A 277 -6.73 7.18 -2.34
N LYS A 278 -7.25 8.33 -1.91
CA LYS A 278 -7.26 8.78 -0.52
C LYS A 278 -8.69 9.17 -0.15
N ILE A 279 -9.31 8.46 0.78
CA ILE A 279 -10.58 8.86 1.39
C ILE A 279 -10.29 9.87 2.51
N ALA A 280 -10.95 11.02 2.49
CA ALA A 280 -10.66 12.17 3.34
C ALA A 280 -10.78 11.84 4.83
N ASP A 281 -11.87 11.20 5.23
CA ASP A 281 -12.18 10.80 6.61
C ASP A 281 -11.49 9.49 7.05
N GLY A 282 -10.67 8.89 6.16
CA GLY A 282 -9.98 7.64 6.41
C GLY A 282 -10.87 6.38 6.39
N ALA A 283 -12.14 6.49 6.00
CA ALA A 283 -13.09 5.39 6.06
C ALA A 283 -12.76 4.27 5.06
N ASN A 284 -12.54 3.06 5.57
CA ASN A 284 -12.25 1.88 4.75
C ASN A 284 -13.43 1.45 3.85
N ARG A 285 -14.68 1.67 4.28
CA ARG A 285 -15.88 1.24 3.53
C ARG A 285 -15.97 1.86 2.13
N ALA A 286 -15.37 3.03 1.91
CA ALA A 286 -15.32 3.68 0.60
C ALA A 286 -14.05 3.36 -0.20
N ARG A 287 -12.95 3.01 0.47
CA ARG A 287 -11.63 2.79 -0.14
C ARG A 287 -11.67 1.74 -1.25
N VAL A 288 -12.19 0.56 -0.96
CA VAL A 288 -12.23 -0.59 -1.89
C VAL A 288 -13.12 -0.30 -3.12
N PRO A 289 -14.40 0.10 -2.98
CA PRO A 289 -15.24 0.38 -4.15
C PRO A 289 -14.75 1.55 -5.01
N VAL A 290 -14.18 2.60 -4.41
CA VAL A 290 -13.59 3.71 -5.17
C VAL A 290 -12.35 3.24 -5.94
N THR A 291 -11.52 2.39 -5.34
CA THR A 291 -10.36 1.80 -6.03
C THR A 291 -10.78 0.91 -7.18
N ALA A 292 -11.78 0.04 -6.98
CA ALA A 292 -12.32 -0.80 -8.04
C ALA A 292 -12.82 0.04 -9.21
N ALA A 293 -13.60 1.10 -8.96
CA ALA A 293 -14.05 2.00 -10.01
C ALA A 293 -12.89 2.72 -10.71
N ALA A 294 -11.87 3.16 -9.98
CA ALA A 294 -10.66 3.76 -10.56
C ALA A 294 -9.89 2.77 -11.45
N LEU A 295 -9.78 1.48 -11.05
CA LEU A 295 -9.17 0.43 -11.87
C LEU A 295 -9.97 0.13 -13.13
N ALA A 296 -11.31 0.08 -13.04
CA ALA A 296 -12.17 -0.05 -14.22
C ALA A 296 -11.95 1.14 -15.17
N ARG A 297 -11.80 2.35 -14.63
CA ARG A 297 -11.47 3.56 -15.40
C ARG A 297 -10.07 3.52 -16.01
N ALA A 298 -9.14 2.83 -15.37
CA ALA A 298 -7.81 2.52 -15.90
C ALA A 298 -7.85 1.39 -16.95
N GLY A 299 -9.00 0.80 -17.25
CA GLY A 299 -9.18 -0.21 -18.29
C GLY A 299 -9.08 -1.66 -17.82
N VAL A 300 -9.22 -1.92 -16.51
CA VAL A 300 -9.45 -3.27 -16.00
C VAL A 300 -10.89 -3.68 -16.31
N ASP A 301 -11.10 -4.93 -16.71
CA ASP A 301 -12.43 -5.49 -16.93
C ASP A 301 -13.29 -5.37 -15.65
N PRO A 302 -14.44 -4.65 -15.69
CA PRO A 302 -15.33 -4.54 -14.56
C PRO A 302 -15.80 -5.88 -13.98
N GLU A 303 -15.86 -6.96 -14.78
CA GLU A 303 -16.28 -8.28 -14.30
C GLU A 303 -15.34 -8.82 -13.21
N LEU A 304 -14.03 -8.61 -13.36
CA LEU A 304 -13.00 -8.98 -12.38
C LEU A 304 -13.13 -8.18 -11.07
N LEU A 305 -13.83 -7.05 -11.11
CA LEU A 305 -13.94 -6.11 -10.02
C LEU A 305 -15.26 -6.21 -9.24
N THR A 306 -16.16 -7.10 -9.64
CA THR A 306 -17.51 -7.26 -9.05
C THR A 306 -17.46 -7.53 -7.54
N GLY A 307 -16.50 -8.33 -7.07
CA GLY A 307 -16.32 -8.65 -5.65
C GLY A 307 -15.83 -7.47 -4.78
N PHE A 308 -15.47 -6.34 -5.40
CA PHE A 308 -14.91 -5.16 -4.75
C PHE A 308 -15.88 -3.97 -4.76
N ALA A 309 -17.15 -4.18 -5.12
CA ALA A 309 -18.20 -3.16 -5.13
C ALA A 309 -18.59 -2.62 -3.74
N GLY A 310 -18.00 -3.18 -2.67
CA GLY A 310 -18.27 -2.82 -1.27
C GLY A 310 -19.30 -3.74 -0.62
N GLU A 311 -19.39 -3.66 0.71
CA GLU A 311 -20.33 -4.47 1.48
C GLU A 311 -21.76 -3.92 1.38
N PRO A 312 -22.78 -4.79 1.35
CA PRO A 312 -24.16 -4.37 1.41
C PRO A 312 -24.45 -3.71 2.77
N LEU A 313 -25.15 -2.58 2.74
CA LEU A 313 -25.66 -1.94 3.94
C LEU A 313 -26.90 -2.69 4.40
N LEU A 314 -26.85 -3.22 5.62
CA LEU A 314 -27.95 -4.00 6.17
C LEU A 314 -28.92 -3.16 7.02
N GLY A 315 -30.19 -3.57 7.03
CA GLY A 315 -31.25 -3.07 7.91
C GLY A 315 -32.13 -4.25 8.32
N GLY A 316 -32.16 -4.59 9.61
CA GLY A 316 -32.85 -5.79 10.10
C GLY A 316 -32.33 -7.10 9.49
N GLY A 317 -31.04 -7.17 9.13
CA GLY A 317 -30.41 -8.33 8.49
C GLY A 317 -30.66 -8.46 6.98
N ARG A 318 -31.37 -7.51 6.34
CA ARG A 318 -31.61 -7.48 4.89
C ARG A 318 -30.82 -6.36 4.23
N GLU A 319 -30.40 -6.55 3.00
CA GLU A 319 -29.78 -5.46 2.22
C GLU A 319 -30.78 -4.33 2.00
N VAL A 320 -30.38 -3.12 2.37
CA VAL A 320 -31.16 -1.90 2.21
C VAL A 320 -30.37 -0.82 1.48
N GLY A 321 -29.13 -1.10 1.07
CA GLY A 321 -28.25 -0.08 0.56
C GLY A 321 -26.83 -0.56 0.26
N ARG A 322 -25.99 0.37 -0.18
CA ARG A 322 -24.56 0.12 -0.46
C ARG A 322 -23.78 1.41 -0.59
N VAL A 323 -22.46 1.31 -0.60
CA VAL A 323 -21.59 2.36 -1.11
C VAL A 323 -21.60 2.31 -2.63
N ARG A 324 -21.74 3.46 -3.29
CA ARG A 324 -21.67 3.61 -4.76
C ARG A 324 -20.68 4.71 -5.11
N PRO A 325 -19.60 4.41 -5.85
CA PRO A 325 -18.70 5.43 -6.39
C PRO A 325 -19.45 6.50 -7.20
N VAL A 326 -18.92 7.71 -7.25
CA VAL A 326 -19.51 8.81 -8.04
C VAL A 326 -19.43 8.51 -9.53
N ARG A 327 -20.34 9.11 -10.32
CA ARG A 327 -20.43 8.89 -11.78
C ARG A 327 -19.16 9.24 -12.54
N SER A 328 -18.36 10.19 -12.04
CA SER A 328 -17.07 10.55 -12.66
C SER A 328 -16.04 9.42 -12.63
N LEU A 329 -16.27 8.37 -11.84
CA LEU A 329 -15.48 7.13 -11.82
C LEU A 329 -16.09 6.01 -12.67
N GLU A 330 -17.24 6.22 -13.31
CA GLU A 330 -17.80 5.22 -14.22
C GLU A 330 -16.85 5.03 -15.43
N PRO A 331 -16.70 3.80 -15.95
CA PRO A 331 -15.90 3.55 -17.14
C PRO A 331 -16.38 4.41 -18.31
N LEU A 332 -15.46 4.85 -19.17
CA LEU A 332 -15.84 5.55 -20.41
C LEU A 332 -16.61 4.58 -21.31
N ALA A 333 -17.85 4.94 -21.64
CA ALA A 333 -18.61 4.22 -22.66
C ALA A 333 -17.86 4.29 -24.00
N GLY A 334 -17.35 3.15 -24.49
CA GLY A 334 -16.71 3.06 -25.82
C GLY A 334 -15.33 2.43 -25.89
N ALA A 335 -14.71 2.03 -24.77
CA ALA A 335 -13.50 1.19 -24.81
C ALA A 335 -13.86 -0.28 -25.08
N ALA A 336 -14.57 -0.54 -26.18
CA ALA A 336 -14.60 -1.88 -26.75
C ALA A 336 -13.17 -2.20 -27.17
N VAL A 337 -12.63 -3.27 -26.58
CA VAL A 337 -11.38 -3.93 -26.97
C VAL A 337 -11.31 -3.98 -28.48
N ARG A 338 -10.43 -3.17 -29.09
CA ARG A 338 -9.94 -3.49 -30.42
C ARG A 338 -8.90 -4.58 -30.23
N ALA A 339 -9.23 -5.74 -30.80
CA ALA A 339 -8.50 -7.00 -30.76
C ALA A 339 -7.01 -6.89 -31.09
#